data_AF-A0A0G0KK65-F1
#
_entry.id   AF-A0A0G0KK65-F1
#
_cell.length_a   1.000
_cell.length_b   1.000
_cell.length_c   1.000
_cell.angle_alpha   90.00
_cell.angle_beta   90.00
_cell.angle_gamma   90.00
#
_symmetry.space_group_name_H-M   'P 1'
#
loop_
_entity.id
_entity.type
_entity.pdbx_description
1 polymer ?
#
loop_
_entity_poly.entity_id
_entity_poly.type
_entity_poly.pdbx_seq_one_letter_code
_entity_poly.pdbx_strand_id
1 'polypeptide(L)'
;MKIFANTIVNNEENFIWFSIMSVVDFVDKVMVWDSGSTDKTVEIINEIKKIKGNKIEFKEVGTVDKYQFTQMRQKMLDESKCDWILILDGDEIWWEDSIKKIIKTINERSAEIDGIVVPMKVPVGDIYHFQEEAAGQYQILNRKGHYSLRVINKKIPGLHVDWPYGKESFLDKKNRLIQKREKIIFIDAPYLHVTHLQRSSFKRKYDKFKYELGKRVSKDFKFPESLYLEYPSIIPSPFGKISGLSKIKSQLLTPLRKIKRRLL
;
A
#
# COMPACT_ATOMS: atom_id res chain seq x y z
N MET A 1 13.14 16.54 10.38
CA MET A 1 13.46 15.14 10.04
C MET A 1 12.96 14.87 8.64
N LYS A 2 13.67 14.07 7.85
CA LYS A 2 13.26 13.75 6.47
C LYS A 2 12.49 12.44 6.41
N ILE A 3 11.36 12.42 5.72
CA ILE A 3 10.48 11.28 5.54
C ILE A 3 10.33 11.05 4.03
N PHE A 4 10.76 9.88 3.56
CA PHE A 4 10.56 9.48 2.16
C PHE A 4 9.48 8.40 2.07
N ALA A 5 8.62 8.49 1.06
CA ALA A 5 7.76 7.39 0.67
C ALA A 5 8.47 6.51 -0.35
N ASN A 6 8.54 5.21 -0.10
CA ASN A 6 9.16 4.23 -0.97
C ASN A 6 8.09 3.39 -1.67
N THR A 7 7.98 3.57 -2.98
CA THR A 7 6.98 2.94 -3.83
C THR A 7 7.64 2.09 -4.92
N ILE A 8 7.27 0.81 -4.97
CA ILE A 8 7.64 -0.11 -6.05
C ILE A 8 6.35 -0.56 -6.73
N VAL A 9 6.29 -0.47 -8.06
CA VAL A 9 5.06 -0.71 -8.81
C VAL A 9 5.25 -1.60 -10.02
N ASN A 10 4.19 -2.34 -10.36
CA ASN A 10 4.06 -3.09 -11.59
C ASN A 10 2.57 -3.18 -11.96
N ASN A 11 2.20 -2.56 -13.07
CA ASN A 11 0.84 -2.53 -13.61
C ASN A 11 -0.21 -2.10 -12.55
N GLU A 12 -0.18 -0.81 -12.21
CA GLU A 12 -1.00 -0.13 -11.19
C GLU A 12 -1.83 1.03 -11.76
N GLU A 13 -2.10 1.07 -13.07
CA GLU A 13 -2.69 2.22 -13.76
C GLU A 13 -4.02 2.70 -13.15
N ASN A 14 -4.77 1.82 -12.48
CA ASN A 14 -6.06 2.20 -11.90
C ASN A 14 -5.93 2.99 -10.59
N PHE A 15 -4.80 2.88 -9.87
CA PHE A 15 -4.70 3.38 -8.50
C PHE A 15 -3.40 4.11 -8.15
N ILE A 16 -2.36 4.02 -8.97
CA ILE A 16 -1.06 4.65 -8.67
C ILE A 16 -1.16 6.17 -8.49
N TRP A 17 -2.04 6.82 -9.26
CA TRP A 17 -2.34 8.25 -9.08
C TRP A 17 -2.84 8.53 -7.67
N PHE A 18 -3.91 7.87 -7.25
CA PHE A 18 -4.53 8.08 -5.95
C PHE A 18 -3.61 7.72 -4.80
N SER A 19 -2.79 6.68 -4.98
CA SER A 19 -1.80 6.25 -3.99
C SER A 19 -0.77 7.34 -3.73
N ILE A 20 -0.07 7.81 -4.76
CA ILE A 20 0.96 8.85 -4.62
C ILE A 20 0.34 10.16 -4.15
N MET A 21 -0.77 10.59 -4.76
CA MET A 21 -1.42 11.87 -4.43
C MET A 21 -1.96 11.91 -3.00
N SER A 22 -2.26 10.75 -2.38
CA SER A 22 -2.71 10.69 -0.99
C SER A 22 -1.62 11.00 0.05
N VAL A 23 -0.33 10.93 -0.33
CA VAL A 23 0.79 11.10 0.63
C VAL A 23 1.83 12.13 0.22
N VAL A 24 1.93 12.47 -1.07
CA VAL A 24 3.02 13.30 -1.63
C VAL A 24 3.18 14.65 -0.93
N ASP A 25 2.08 15.25 -0.47
CA ASP A 25 2.13 16.56 0.19
C ASP A 25 2.60 16.49 1.64
N PHE A 26 2.61 15.29 2.24
CA PHE A 26 2.96 15.04 3.65
C PHE A 26 4.38 14.51 3.85
N VAL A 27 5.06 14.14 2.77
CA VAL A 27 6.44 13.62 2.79
C VAL A 27 7.39 14.56 2.05
N ASP A 28 8.69 14.43 2.32
CA ASP A 28 9.73 15.22 1.66
C ASP A 28 9.96 14.76 0.21
N LYS A 29 9.86 13.45 -0.04
CA LYS A 29 10.05 12.85 -1.36
C LYS A 29 9.29 11.54 -1.47
N VAL A 30 8.76 11.26 -2.66
CA VAL A 30 8.26 9.94 -3.06
C VAL A 30 9.24 9.37 -4.08
N MET A 31 9.91 8.28 -3.70
CA MET A 31 10.70 7.49 -4.64
C MET A 31 9.78 6.45 -5.27
N VAL A 32 9.70 6.42 -6.59
CA VAL A 32 8.83 5.53 -7.35
C VAL A 32 9.69 4.72 -8.32
N TRP A 33 9.77 3.41 -8.10
CA TRP A 33 10.51 2.51 -8.96
C TRP A 33 9.54 1.57 -9.69
N ASP A 34 9.50 1.69 -11.01
CA ASP A 34 8.73 0.81 -11.87
C ASP A 34 9.51 -0.46 -12.18
N SER A 35 8.90 -1.62 -11.94
CA SER A 35 9.51 -2.93 -12.14
C SER A 35 9.04 -3.61 -13.43
N GLY A 36 8.89 -2.84 -14.52
CA GLY A 36 8.54 -3.33 -15.85
C GLY A 36 7.03 -3.32 -16.11
N SER A 37 6.36 -2.19 -15.84
CA SER A 37 4.97 -2.01 -16.24
C SER A 37 4.82 -1.97 -17.76
N THR A 38 3.71 -2.53 -18.24
CA THR A 38 3.33 -2.58 -19.66
C THR A 38 1.98 -1.91 -19.92
N ASP A 39 1.37 -1.37 -18.87
CA ASP A 39 0.13 -0.60 -18.91
C ASP A 39 0.44 0.92 -18.80
N LYS A 40 -0.57 1.75 -18.51
CA LYS A 40 -0.39 3.21 -18.43
C LYS A 40 0.31 3.69 -17.14
N THR A 41 0.83 2.81 -16.29
CA THR A 41 1.45 3.18 -14.99
C THR A 41 2.55 4.23 -15.17
N VAL A 42 3.48 4.02 -16.11
CA VAL A 42 4.60 4.95 -16.35
C VAL A 42 4.10 6.31 -16.86
N GLU A 43 3.13 6.31 -17.77
CA GLU A 43 2.51 7.54 -18.29
C GLU A 43 1.85 8.35 -17.16
N ILE A 44 1.09 7.68 -16.29
CA ILE A 44 0.44 8.31 -15.14
C ILE A 44 1.47 8.88 -14.16
N ILE A 45 2.57 8.17 -13.87
CA ILE A 45 3.64 8.69 -13.01
C ILE A 45 4.26 9.95 -13.62
N ASN A 46 4.43 10.00 -14.93
CA ASN A 46 4.92 11.20 -15.61
C ASN A 46 3.94 12.37 -15.52
N GLU A 47 2.62 12.14 -15.56
CA GLU A 47 1.64 13.20 -15.27
C GLU A 47 1.77 13.72 -13.83
N ILE A 48 1.98 12.85 -12.84
CA ILE A 48 2.21 13.29 -11.46
C ILE A 48 3.49 14.14 -11.38
N LYS A 49 4.56 13.76 -12.09
CA LYS A 49 5.81 14.53 -12.12
C LYS A 49 5.63 15.93 -12.72
N LYS A 50 4.72 16.13 -13.68
CA LYS A 50 4.43 17.47 -14.21
C LYS A 50 3.89 18.40 -13.12
N ILE A 51 3.18 17.85 -12.13
CA ILE A 51 2.50 18.62 -11.07
C ILE A 51 3.33 18.67 -9.78
N LYS A 52 4.00 17.57 -9.42
CA LYS A 52 4.71 17.36 -8.15
C LYS A 52 6.20 17.05 -8.34
N GLY A 53 6.79 17.44 -9.47
CA GLY A 53 8.12 16.99 -9.91
C GLY A 53 9.26 17.22 -8.92
N ASN A 54 9.18 18.26 -8.09
CA ASN A 54 10.16 18.52 -7.02
C ASN A 54 10.15 17.48 -5.90
N LYS A 55 9.05 16.74 -5.73
CA LYS A 55 8.87 15.70 -4.72
C LYS A 55 8.92 14.28 -5.27
N ILE A 56 8.89 14.08 -6.59
CA ILE A 56 8.86 12.75 -7.20
C ILE A 56 10.22 12.39 -7.80
N GLU A 57 10.82 11.31 -7.31
CA GLU A 57 11.99 10.68 -7.91
C GLU A 57 11.56 9.37 -8.58
N PHE A 58 11.58 9.34 -9.91
CA PHE A 58 11.07 8.21 -10.69
C PHE A 58 12.19 7.47 -11.43
N LYS A 59 12.12 6.14 -11.43
CA LYS A 59 13.05 5.26 -12.14
C LYS A 59 12.34 4.04 -12.70
N GLU A 60 12.67 3.67 -13.92
CA GLU A 60 12.31 2.37 -14.50
C GLU A 60 13.47 1.40 -14.31
N VAL A 61 13.22 0.27 -13.64
CA VAL A 61 14.23 -0.74 -13.31
C VAL A 61 14.10 -1.98 -14.20
N GLY A 62 12.98 -2.11 -14.91
CA GLY A 62 12.66 -3.27 -15.75
C GLY A 62 12.09 -4.45 -14.94
N THR A 63 11.76 -5.53 -15.65
CA THR A 63 11.11 -6.70 -15.05
C THR A 63 12.01 -7.41 -14.05
N VAL A 64 11.48 -7.68 -12.86
CA VAL A 64 12.19 -8.40 -11.79
C VAL A 64 11.48 -9.70 -11.40
N ASP A 65 12.25 -10.70 -10.99
CA ASP A 65 11.74 -11.88 -10.30
C ASP A 65 11.55 -11.65 -8.78
N LYS A 66 11.13 -12.69 -8.06
CA LYS A 66 10.84 -12.58 -6.62
C LYS A 66 12.06 -12.29 -5.75
N TYR A 67 13.27 -12.67 -6.18
CA TYR A 67 14.51 -12.42 -5.44
C TYR A 67 15.11 -11.06 -5.82
N GLN A 68 15.05 -10.72 -7.12
CA GLN A 68 15.42 -9.41 -7.62
C GLN A 68 14.53 -8.29 -7.06
N PHE A 69 13.25 -8.57 -6.79
CA PHE A 69 12.37 -7.62 -6.11
C PHE A 69 12.90 -7.25 -4.71
N THR A 70 13.34 -8.24 -3.92
CA THR A 70 13.95 -8.02 -2.60
C THR A 70 15.23 -7.20 -2.71
N GLN A 71 16.11 -7.52 -3.67
CA GLN A 71 17.32 -6.74 -3.94
C GLN A 71 16.99 -5.30 -4.36
N MET A 72 15.92 -5.13 -5.14
CA MET A 72 15.43 -3.83 -5.56
C MET A 72 14.91 -3.02 -4.36
N ARG A 73 14.15 -3.63 -3.44
CA ARG A 73 13.72 -2.98 -2.20
C ARG A 73 14.91 -2.60 -1.31
N GLN A 74 15.90 -3.48 -1.16
CA GLN A 74 17.13 -3.19 -0.42
C GLN A 74 17.86 -1.99 -1.04
N LYS A 75 18.07 -1.99 -2.36
CA LYS A 75 18.72 -0.88 -3.06
C LYS A 75 17.94 0.43 -2.89
N MET A 76 16.61 0.38 -2.95
CA MET A 76 15.75 1.53 -2.69
C MET A 76 15.95 2.07 -1.27
N LEU A 77 15.96 1.18 -0.27
CA LEU A 77 16.26 1.53 1.13
C LEU A 77 17.62 2.23 1.27
N ASP A 78 18.66 1.75 0.58
CA ASP A 78 20.01 2.33 0.61
C ASP A 78 20.09 3.72 -0.07
N GLU A 79 19.33 3.88 -1.15
CA GLU A 79 19.24 5.14 -1.91
C GLU A 79 18.36 6.20 -1.20
N SER A 80 17.40 5.80 -0.34
CA SER A 80 16.55 6.74 0.41
C SER A 80 17.35 7.59 1.41
N LYS A 81 17.68 8.84 1.07
CA LYS A 81 18.41 9.78 1.95
C LYS A 81 17.49 10.51 2.94
N CYS A 82 16.86 9.73 3.81
CA CYS A 82 15.89 10.18 4.81
C CYS A 82 16.17 9.62 6.21
N ASP A 83 15.46 10.12 7.21
CA ASP A 83 15.43 9.57 8.57
C ASP A 83 14.38 8.45 8.70
N TRP A 84 13.26 8.58 7.98
CA TRP A 84 12.12 7.67 8.04
C TRP A 84 11.65 7.25 6.65
N ILE A 85 11.21 6.00 6.54
CA ILE A 85 10.58 5.47 5.35
C ILE A 85 9.10 5.23 5.64
N LEU A 86 8.24 5.77 4.78
CA LEU A 86 6.87 5.30 4.59
C LEU A 86 6.89 4.28 3.44
N ILE A 87 6.55 3.03 3.72
CA ILE A 87 6.32 2.03 2.67
C ILE A 87 4.95 2.34 2.06
N LEU A 88 4.92 2.64 0.76
CA LEU A 88 3.70 2.97 0.03
C LEU A 88 3.59 2.08 -1.20
N ASP A 89 2.74 1.05 -1.13
CA ASP A 89 2.44 0.22 -2.29
C ASP A 89 1.44 0.94 -3.24
N GLY A 90 1.50 0.67 -4.54
CA GLY A 90 0.71 1.39 -5.57
C GLY A 90 -0.81 1.22 -5.48
N ASP A 91 -1.28 0.37 -4.58
CA ASP A 91 -2.68 0.10 -4.25
C ASP A 91 -3.06 0.53 -2.83
N GLU A 92 -2.33 1.49 -2.26
CA GLU A 92 -2.58 2.03 -0.93
C GLU A 92 -2.89 3.51 -1.00
N ILE A 93 -4.07 3.89 -0.50
CA ILE A 93 -4.61 5.25 -0.59
C ILE A 93 -4.94 5.71 0.82
N TRP A 94 -4.25 6.74 1.28
CA TRP A 94 -4.34 7.22 2.66
C TRP A 94 -5.41 8.28 2.82
N TRP A 95 -6.15 8.23 3.93
CA TRP A 95 -6.90 9.40 4.39
C TRP A 95 -5.94 10.47 4.87
N GLU A 96 -6.25 11.73 4.57
CA GLU A 96 -5.45 12.88 4.94
C GLU A 96 -5.21 12.95 6.47
N ASP A 97 -6.26 12.75 7.27
CA ASP A 97 -6.13 12.72 8.73
C ASP A 97 -5.24 11.57 9.23
N SER A 98 -5.27 10.43 8.53
CA SER A 98 -4.44 9.28 8.88
C SER A 98 -2.97 9.56 8.63
N ILE A 99 -2.61 10.09 7.45
CA ILE A 99 -1.22 10.43 7.16
C ILE A 99 -0.74 11.61 8.04
N LYS A 100 -1.56 12.63 8.29
CA LYS A 100 -1.24 13.72 9.24
C LYS A 100 -0.93 13.18 10.63
N LYS A 101 -1.74 12.25 11.15
CA LYS A 101 -1.53 11.61 12.45
C LYS A 101 -0.20 10.85 12.51
N ILE A 102 0.16 10.16 11.43
CA ILE A 102 1.45 9.48 11.29
C ILE A 102 2.62 10.47 11.33
N ILE A 103 2.59 11.51 10.49
CA ILE A 103 3.67 12.51 10.42
C ILE A 103 3.82 13.25 11.75
N LYS A 104 2.71 13.66 12.38
CA LYS A 104 2.71 14.27 13.72
C LYS A 104 3.39 13.36 14.73
N THR A 105 3.05 12.08 14.74
CA THR A 105 3.64 11.11 15.69
C THR A 105 5.15 10.92 15.46
N ILE A 106 5.59 10.88 14.21
CA ILE A 106 7.03 10.82 13.88
C ILE A 106 7.75 12.04 14.46
N ASN A 107 7.20 13.25 14.25
CA ASN A 107 7.83 14.48 14.71
C ASN A 107 7.88 14.59 16.24
N GLU A 108 6.83 14.15 16.93
CA GLU A 108 6.74 14.25 18.40
C GLU A 108 7.51 13.14 19.13
N ARG A 109 7.60 11.93 18.55
CA ARG A 109 8.07 10.72 19.26
C ARG A 109 9.25 10.03 18.61
N SER A 110 9.97 10.73 17.74
CA SER A 110 11.05 10.16 16.92
C SER A 110 12.13 9.37 17.67
N ALA A 111 12.46 9.77 18.90
CA ALA A 111 13.47 9.13 19.74
C ALA A 111 12.94 7.88 20.47
N GLU A 112 11.62 7.74 20.59
CA GLU A 112 10.96 6.68 21.35
C GLU A 112 10.59 5.48 20.50
N ILE A 113 10.35 5.68 19.20
CA ILE A 113 9.75 4.68 18.33
C ILE A 113 10.68 4.25 17.19
N ASP A 114 10.56 2.99 16.79
CA ASP A 114 11.31 2.37 15.69
C ASP A 114 10.44 2.25 14.43
N GLY A 115 9.11 2.30 14.57
CA GLY A 115 8.20 2.11 13.45
C GLY A 115 6.73 2.14 13.86
N ILE A 116 5.86 2.22 12.86
CA ILE A 116 4.41 2.37 13.06
C ILE A 116 3.66 1.31 12.27
N VAL A 117 2.80 0.60 13.00
CA VAL A 117 1.81 -0.34 12.47
C VAL A 117 0.46 0.35 12.42
N VAL A 118 -0.25 0.18 11.30
CA VAL A 118 -1.55 0.81 11.04
C VAL A 118 -2.58 -0.23 10.59
N PRO A 119 -3.89 0.03 10.78
CA PRO A 119 -4.94 -0.80 10.21
C PRO A 119 -5.12 -0.57 8.70
N MET A 120 -5.67 -1.56 8.01
CA MET A 120 -6.09 -1.43 6.61
C MET A 120 -7.61 -1.53 6.48
N LYS A 121 -8.18 -0.78 5.54
CA LYS A 121 -9.53 -1.00 5.03
C LYS A 121 -9.42 -1.66 3.66
N VAL A 122 -9.93 -2.88 3.52
CA VAL A 122 -9.68 -3.74 2.34
C VAL A 122 -10.95 -3.90 1.52
N PRO A 123 -11.19 -3.09 0.47
CA PRO A 123 -12.31 -3.29 -0.45
C PRO A 123 -12.15 -4.60 -1.24
N VAL A 124 -13.28 -5.19 -1.61
CA VAL A 124 -13.37 -6.45 -2.35
C VAL A 124 -14.60 -6.46 -3.25
N GLY A 125 -14.42 -6.91 -4.49
CA GLY A 125 -15.45 -6.83 -5.54
C GLY A 125 -15.52 -5.44 -6.15
N ASP A 126 -15.81 -4.42 -5.34
CA ASP A 126 -15.70 -3.01 -5.71
C ASP A 126 -15.31 -2.14 -4.49
N ILE A 127 -15.11 -0.84 -4.71
CA ILE A 127 -14.66 0.09 -3.66
C ILE A 127 -15.70 0.26 -2.52
N TYR A 128 -16.97 -0.09 -2.75
CA TYR A 128 -18.06 0.11 -1.80
C TYR A 128 -18.30 -1.08 -0.88
N HIS A 129 -17.55 -2.18 -1.03
CA HIS A 129 -17.73 -3.38 -0.24
C HIS A 129 -16.41 -3.79 0.42
N PHE A 130 -16.37 -3.82 1.74
CA PHE A 130 -15.17 -4.16 2.49
C PHE A 130 -15.15 -5.63 2.88
N GLN A 131 -13.97 -6.23 2.83
CA GLN A 131 -13.75 -7.57 3.32
C GLN A 131 -14.03 -7.63 4.84
N GLU A 132 -14.55 -8.75 5.31
CA GLU A 132 -14.80 -8.96 6.74
C GLU A 132 -13.50 -8.92 7.54
N GLU A 133 -13.53 -8.38 8.76
CA GLU A 133 -12.36 -8.27 9.63
C GLU A 133 -11.73 -9.64 9.92
N ALA A 134 -12.55 -10.69 10.04
CA ALA A 134 -12.10 -12.07 10.21
C ALA A 134 -11.23 -12.60 9.05
N ALA A 135 -11.25 -11.96 7.88
CA ALA A 135 -10.36 -12.30 6.78
C ALA A 135 -8.92 -11.80 6.99
N GLY A 136 -8.71 -10.86 7.92
CA GLY A 136 -7.40 -10.35 8.29
C GLY A 136 -6.69 -11.34 9.20
N GLN A 137 -5.58 -11.89 8.72
CA GLN A 137 -4.82 -12.93 9.42
C GLN A 137 -3.43 -12.44 9.87
N TYR A 138 -3.11 -11.16 9.68
CA TYR A 138 -1.84 -10.60 10.14
C TYR A 138 -1.82 -10.54 11.66
N GLN A 139 -0.72 -11.03 12.24
CA GLN A 139 -0.46 -11.02 13.69
C GLN A 139 0.69 -10.06 13.98
N ILE A 140 0.37 -8.86 14.46
CA ILE A 140 1.35 -7.80 14.76
C ILE A 140 0.94 -7.12 16.06
N LEU A 141 1.90 -6.88 16.96
CA LEU A 141 1.65 -6.25 18.28
C LEU A 141 0.50 -6.91 19.08
N ASN A 142 0.46 -8.25 19.10
CA ASN A 142 -0.60 -9.04 19.75
C ASN A 142 -2.02 -8.78 19.20
N ARG A 143 -2.14 -8.22 17.99
CA ARG A 143 -3.41 -8.01 17.29
C ARG A 143 -3.51 -8.95 16.10
N LYS A 144 -4.68 -9.53 15.88
CA LYS A 144 -5.02 -10.31 14.68
C LYS A 144 -5.98 -9.51 13.80
N GLY A 145 -5.67 -9.32 12.52
CA GLY A 145 -6.54 -8.58 11.61
C GLY A 145 -5.85 -8.08 10.35
N HIS A 146 -6.37 -6.99 9.80
CA HIS A 146 -5.79 -6.28 8.65
C HIS A 146 -4.85 -5.19 9.15
N TYR A 147 -3.60 -5.56 9.43
CA TYR A 147 -2.58 -4.65 9.97
C TYR A 147 -1.27 -4.77 9.19
N SER A 148 -0.56 -3.66 9.00
CA SER A 148 0.76 -3.63 8.37
C SER A 148 1.70 -2.66 9.07
N LEU A 149 2.98 -3.02 9.10
CA LEU A 149 4.06 -2.08 9.34
C LEU A 149 4.19 -1.19 8.09
N ARG A 150 4.02 0.12 8.25
CA ARG A 150 4.10 1.07 7.14
C ARG A 150 5.16 2.14 7.32
N VAL A 151 5.58 2.39 8.55
CA VAL A 151 6.63 3.38 8.84
C VAL A 151 7.80 2.71 9.55
N ILE A 152 9.03 2.99 9.11
CA ILE A 152 10.25 2.44 9.69
C ILE A 152 11.28 3.55 9.88
N ASN A 153 11.89 3.58 11.07
CA ASN A 153 13.01 4.44 11.39
C ASN A 153 14.29 3.88 10.74
N LYS A 154 14.96 4.66 9.89
CA LYS A 154 16.22 4.22 9.26
C LYS A 154 17.40 4.12 10.24
N LYS A 155 17.27 4.70 11.45
CA LYS A 155 18.31 4.63 12.49
C LYS A 155 18.38 3.26 13.17
N ILE A 156 17.48 2.32 12.86
CA ILE A 156 17.57 0.95 13.38
C ILE A 156 18.90 0.34 12.90
N PRO A 157 19.76 -0.13 13.83
CA PRO A 157 21.07 -0.68 13.45
C PRO A 157 20.95 -1.90 12.53
N GLY A 158 21.63 -1.85 11.39
CA GLY A 158 21.65 -2.92 10.39
C GLY A 158 20.29 -3.19 9.75
N LEU A 159 19.43 -2.17 9.64
CA LEU A 159 18.18 -2.26 8.89
C LEU A 159 18.46 -2.73 7.45
N HIS A 160 17.86 -3.84 7.06
CA HIS A 160 17.96 -4.40 5.71
C HIS A 160 16.67 -5.13 5.33
N VAL A 161 16.56 -5.51 4.06
CA VAL A 161 15.45 -6.25 3.47
C VAL A 161 15.94 -7.60 3.01
N ASP A 162 15.21 -8.65 3.35
CA ASP A 162 15.51 -10.02 2.92
C ASP A 162 14.20 -10.79 2.65
N TRP A 163 14.35 -12.05 2.24
CA TRP A 163 13.32 -13.01 1.85
C TRP A 163 12.66 -12.70 0.51
N PRO A 164 12.28 -13.73 -0.27
CA PRO A 164 11.69 -13.52 -1.58
C PRO A 164 10.33 -12.82 -1.48
N TYR A 165 9.97 -12.08 -2.52
CA TYR A 165 8.68 -11.41 -2.66
C TYR A 165 7.50 -12.30 -2.27
N GLY A 166 6.57 -11.72 -1.51
CA GLY A 166 5.46 -12.42 -0.85
C GLY A 166 5.79 -12.90 0.58
N LYS A 167 7.08 -13.04 0.91
CA LYS A 167 7.59 -13.18 2.29
C LYS A 167 8.53 -12.04 2.68
N GLU A 168 8.97 -11.21 1.74
CA GLU A 168 9.84 -10.04 1.96
C GLU A 168 9.56 -9.34 3.30
N SER A 169 10.63 -9.08 4.04
CA SER A 169 10.53 -8.45 5.36
C SER A 169 11.72 -7.55 5.63
N PHE A 170 11.46 -6.48 6.39
CA PHE A 170 12.52 -5.66 6.98
C PHE A 170 13.03 -6.34 8.25
N LEU A 171 14.36 -6.39 8.38
CA LEU A 171 15.09 -7.05 9.44
C LEU A 171 16.09 -6.10 10.10
N ASP A 172 16.43 -6.33 11.37
CA ASP A 172 17.54 -5.65 12.04
C ASP A 172 18.87 -6.40 11.89
N LYS A 173 19.97 -5.85 12.42
CA LYS A 173 21.31 -6.48 12.39
C LYS A 173 21.37 -7.93 12.90
N LYS A 174 20.38 -8.37 13.70
CA LYS A 174 20.29 -9.74 14.25
C LYS A 174 19.30 -10.62 13.47
N ASN A 175 18.89 -10.21 12.26
CA ASN A 175 17.89 -10.88 11.43
C ASN A 175 16.52 -11.02 12.11
N ARG A 176 16.18 -10.09 13.02
CA ARG A 176 14.86 -10.07 13.67
C ARG A 176 13.93 -9.16 12.89
N LEU A 177 12.69 -9.61 12.69
CA LEU A 177 11.63 -8.83 12.05
C LEU A 177 11.43 -7.49 12.76
N ILE A 178 11.48 -6.39 12.00
CA ILE A 178 11.28 -5.05 12.55
C ILE A 178 9.93 -4.95 13.28
N GLN A 179 8.86 -5.54 12.72
CA GLN A 179 7.52 -5.53 13.32
C GLN A 179 7.41 -6.23 14.70
N LYS A 180 8.46 -6.94 15.14
CA LYS A 180 8.53 -7.62 16.45
C LYS A 180 9.39 -6.86 17.47
N ARG A 181 9.94 -5.70 17.12
CA ARG A 181 10.74 -4.88 18.04
C ARG A 181 9.84 -4.17 19.05
N GLU A 182 10.37 -3.92 20.25
CA GLU A 182 9.62 -3.32 21.37
C GLU A 182 9.14 -1.89 21.08
N LYS A 183 9.92 -1.12 20.31
CA LYS A 183 9.63 0.27 19.95
C LYS A 183 8.72 0.42 18.74
N ILE A 184 8.08 -0.66 18.28
CA ILE A 184 7.03 -0.58 17.26
C ILE A 184 5.72 -0.23 17.95
N ILE A 185 5.06 0.82 17.46
CA ILE A 185 3.77 1.26 18.01
C ILE A 185 2.63 1.01 17.03
N PHE A 186 1.42 0.89 17.57
CA PHE A 186 0.20 0.89 16.78
C PHE A 186 -0.40 2.29 16.76
N ILE A 187 -0.85 2.74 15.59
CA ILE A 187 -1.65 3.96 15.44
C ILE A 187 -2.90 3.62 14.64
N ASP A 188 -4.06 3.96 15.19
CA ASP A 188 -5.32 3.91 14.45
C ASP A 188 -5.38 5.06 13.44
N ALA A 189 -4.74 4.83 12.29
CA ALA A 189 -4.61 5.72 11.14
C ALA A 189 -4.75 4.86 9.87
N PRO A 190 -5.97 4.45 9.51
CA PRO A 190 -6.17 3.49 8.43
C PRO A 190 -5.74 4.05 7.07
N TYR A 191 -5.50 3.14 6.13
CA TYR A 191 -5.46 3.44 4.69
C TYR A 191 -6.31 2.42 3.93
N LEU A 192 -6.75 2.81 2.74
CA LEU A 192 -7.53 1.96 1.84
C LEU A 192 -6.55 1.10 1.02
N HIS A 193 -6.67 -0.22 1.13
CA HIS A 193 -5.79 -1.17 0.45
C HIS A 193 -6.58 -1.90 -0.65
N VAL A 194 -6.49 -1.39 -1.89
CA VAL A 194 -7.31 -1.84 -3.03
C VAL A 194 -6.76 -3.10 -3.72
N THR A 195 -5.98 -3.91 -3.01
CA THR A 195 -5.31 -5.12 -3.53
C THR A 195 -6.23 -6.14 -4.18
N HIS A 196 -7.52 -6.17 -3.81
CA HIS A 196 -8.50 -7.14 -4.33
C HIS A 196 -9.38 -6.58 -5.43
N LEU A 197 -9.20 -5.30 -5.79
CA LEU A 197 -9.87 -4.68 -6.93
C LEU A 197 -9.05 -4.87 -8.20
N GLN A 198 -9.65 -4.60 -9.36
CA GLN A 198 -8.92 -4.62 -10.62
C GLN A 198 -7.95 -3.44 -10.63
N ARG A 199 -6.64 -3.73 -10.68
CA ARG A 199 -5.58 -2.71 -10.58
C ARG A 199 -4.98 -2.30 -11.94
N SER A 200 -5.21 -3.12 -12.96
CA SER A 200 -4.76 -2.89 -14.33
C SER A 200 -5.67 -3.61 -15.32
N SER A 201 -5.71 -3.12 -16.56
CA SER A 201 -6.26 -3.83 -17.70
C SER A 201 -5.33 -4.94 -18.22
N PHE A 202 -4.04 -4.89 -17.86
CA PHE A 202 -3.04 -5.88 -18.26
C PHE A 202 -2.84 -6.96 -17.21
N LYS A 203 -2.35 -8.12 -17.66
CA LYS A 203 -2.07 -9.26 -16.79
C LYS A 203 -0.95 -8.92 -15.81
N ARG A 204 -1.21 -9.16 -14.52
CA ARG A 204 -0.21 -9.04 -13.46
C ARG A 204 0.37 -10.41 -13.13
N LYS A 205 1.68 -10.46 -12.84
CA LYS A 205 2.36 -11.69 -12.38
C LYS A 205 1.79 -12.19 -11.05
N TYR A 206 1.44 -11.26 -10.15
CA TYR A 206 0.91 -11.52 -8.82
C TYR A 206 -0.44 -10.82 -8.63
N ASP A 207 -1.44 -11.21 -9.41
CA ASP A 207 -2.80 -10.69 -9.24
C ASP A 207 -3.46 -11.25 -7.97
N LYS A 208 -4.03 -10.34 -7.17
CA LYS A 208 -4.73 -10.65 -5.91
C LYS A 208 -6.22 -10.33 -6.02
N PHE A 209 -6.74 -10.07 -7.22
CA PHE A 209 -8.16 -9.86 -7.47
C PHE A 209 -9.02 -10.99 -6.90
N LYS A 210 -10.16 -10.63 -6.29
CA LYS A 210 -11.10 -11.60 -5.69
C LYS A 210 -12.51 -11.36 -6.20
N TYR A 211 -13.10 -12.41 -6.77
CA TYR A 211 -14.55 -12.52 -6.92
C TYR A 211 -15.20 -12.79 -5.57
N GLU A 212 -15.65 -11.74 -4.91
CA GLU A 212 -16.31 -11.77 -3.61
C GLU A 212 -17.11 -10.49 -3.39
N LEU A 213 -18.26 -10.61 -2.74
CA LEU A 213 -19.04 -9.48 -2.25
C LEU A 213 -18.75 -9.26 -0.77
N GLY A 214 -18.09 -8.15 -0.48
CA GLY A 214 -17.83 -7.71 0.89
C GLY A 214 -19.07 -7.15 1.60
N LYS A 215 -18.88 -6.61 2.80
CA LYS A 215 -19.87 -5.83 3.53
C LYS A 215 -19.95 -4.44 2.92
N ARG A 216 -21.15 -4.04 2.49
CA ARG A 216 -21.38 -2.72 1.91
C ARG A 216 -21.09 -1.63 2.95
N VAL A 217 -20.36 -0.60 2.57
CA VAL A 217 -20.15 0.60 3.40
C VAL A 217 -21.44 1.43 3.48
N SER A 218 -21.57 2.28 4.51
CA SER A 218 -22.68 3.21 4.61
C SER A 218 -22.69 4.20 3.44
N LYS A 219 -23.86 4.76 3.12
CA LYS A 219 -23.96 5.76 2.04
C LYS A 219 -23.14 7.02 2.33
N ASP A 220 -22.97 7.35 3.61
CA ASP A 220 -22.24 8.53 4.07
C ASP A 220 -20.75 8.26 4.31
N PHE A 221 -20.27 7.04 4.00
CA PHE A 221 -18.87 6.69 4.14
C PHE A 221 -17.99 7.60 3.29
N LYS A 222 -16.97 8.20 3.93
CA LYS A 222 -16.01 9.08 3.27
C LYS A 222 -14.76 8.29 2.90
N PHE A 223 -14.51 8.20 1.61
CA PHE A 223 -13.28 7.60 1.09
C PHE A 223 -12.10 8.59 1.23
N PRO A 224 -10.85 8.13 1.04
CA PRO A 224 -9.70 9.03 0.97
C PRO A 224 -9.93 10.21 0.04
N GLU A 225 -9.52 11.39 0.48
CA GLU A 225 -9.80 12.68 -0.15
C GLU A 225 -9.28 12.72 -1.59
N SER A 226 -8.12 12.11 -1.84
CA SER A 226 -7.49 12.06 -3.16
C SER A 226 -8.36 11.40 -4.24
N LEU A 227 -9.34 10.57 -3.87
CA LEU A 227 -10.27 9.92 -4.81
C LEU A 227 -11.33 10.87 -5.37
N TYR A 228 -11.57 12.00 -4.72
CA TYR A 228 -12.56 13.00 -5.12
C TYR A 228 -11.96 14.20 -5.84
N LEU A 229 -10.63 14.36 -5.82
CA LEU A 229 -9.95 15.46 -6.48
C LEU A 229 -10.01 15.32 -8.00
N GLU A 230 -9.82 16.42 -8.71
CA GLU A 230 -9.67 16.38 -10.17
C GLU A 230 -8.38 15.65 -10.57
N TYR A 231 -8.47 14.86 -11.64
CA TYR A 231 -7.36 14.10 -12.17
C TYR A 231 -7.43 14.00 -13.71
N PRO A 232 -6.28 13.87 -14.39
CA PRO A 232 -6.22 13.70 -15.84
C PRO A 232 -7.12 12.56 -16.36
N SER A 233 -7.69 12.74 -17.54
CA SER A 233 -8.64 11.79 -18.16
C SER A 233 -8.06 10.40 -18.46
N ILE A 234 -6.74 10.26 -18.47
CA ILE A 234 -6.06 8.97 -18.60
C ILE A 234 -6.28 8.06 -17.39
N ILE A 235 -6.55 8.63 -16.22
CA ILE A 235 -6.76 7.88 -14.98
C ILE A 235 -8.22 7.42 -14.92
N PRO A 236 -8.48 6.11 -14.81
CA PRO A 236 -9.84 5.62 -14.73
C PRO A 236 -10.49 6.01 -13.41
N SER A 237 -11.82 6.08 -13.40
CA SER A 237 -12.56 6.38 -12.17
C SER A 237 -12.34 5.28 -11.12
N PRO A 238 -12.02 5.63 -9.87
CA PRO A 238 -11.84 4.65 -8.80
C PRO A 238 -13.18 4.11 -8.27
N PHE A 239 -14.30 4.71 -8.67
CA PHE A 239 -15.65 4.43 -8.19
C PHE A 239 -16.42 3.39 -9.02
N GLY A 240 -15.68 2.52 -9.71
CA GLY A 240 -16.27 1.40 -10.45
C GLY A 240 -17.09 0.49 -9.54
N LYS A 241 -18.23 0.01 -10.05
CA LYS A 241 -19.10 -0.96 -9.36
C LYS A 241 -18.99 -2.32 -10.02
N ILE A 242 -19.04 -3.39 -9.22
CA ILE A 242 -19.07 -4.73 -9.78
C ILE A 242 -20.38 -4.96 -10.54
N SER A 243 -20.28 -5.47 -11.77
CA SER A 243 -21.42 -5.65 -12.67
C SER A 243 -21.30 -6.94 -13.49
N GLY A 244 -22.38 -7.27 -14.22
CA GLY A 244 -22.42 -8.38 -15.17
C GLY A 244 -22.00 -9.74 -14.59
N LEU A 245 -21.21 -10.48 -15.38
CA LEU A 245 -20.71 -11.81 -15.02
C LEU A 245 -19.84 -11.81 -13.76
N SER A 246 -19.07 -10.75 -13.52
CA SER A 246 -18.23 -10.63 -12.32
C SER A 246 -19.06 -10.57 -11.05
N LYS A 247 -20.21 -9.88 -11.09
CA LYS A 247 -21.17 -9.84 -9.98
C LYS A 247 -21.77 -11.22 -9.70
N ILE A 248 -22.21 -11.92 -10.76
CA ILE A 248 -22.77 -13.27 -10.64
C ILE A 248 -21.74 -14.24 -10.05
N LYS A 249 -20.50 -14.25 -10.59
CA LYS A 249 -19.40 -15.07 -10.05
C LYS A 249 -19.12 -14.75 -8.58
N SER A 250 -19.13 -13.46 -8.21
CA SER A 250 -18.90 -13.04 -6.83
C SER A 250 -20.02 -13.51 -5.89
N GLN A 251 -21.28 -13.44 -6.31
CA GLN A 251 -22.42 -13.96 -5.54
C GLN A 251 -22.28 -15.47 -5.27
N LEU A 252 -21.90 -16.25 -6.29
CA LEU A 252 -21.72 -17.70 -6.17
C LEU A 252 -20.53 -18.08 -5.29
N LEU A 253 -19.41 -17.37 -5.40
CA LEU A 253 -18.16 -17.72 -4.70
C LEU A 253 -18.08 -17.18 -3.27
N THR A 254 -18.85 -16.15 -2.92
CA THR A 254 -18.79 -15.52 -1.60
C THR A 254 -19.09 -16.49 -0.44
N PRO A 255 -20.15 -17.31 -0.48
CA PRO A 255 -20.43 -18.27 0.60
C PRO A 255 -19.27 -19.25 0.83
N LEU A 256 -18.71 -19.81 -0.25
CA LEU A 256 -17.57 -20.74 -0.18
C LEU A 256 -16.35 -20.10 0.46
N ARG A 257 -16.05 -18.84 0.11
CA ARG A 257 -14.95 -18.07 0.72
C ARG A 257 -15.18 -17.82 2.20
N LYS A 258 -16.41 -17.50 2.62
CA LYS A 258 -16.76 -17.29 4.03
C LYS A 258 -16.62 -18.57 4.84
N ILE A 259 -17.06 -19.71 4.32
CA ILE A 259 -16.88 -21.02 4.97
C ILE A 259 -15.39 -21.33 5.13
N LYS A 260 -14.60 -21.20 4.06
CA LYS A 260 -13.15 -21.43 4.10
C LYS A 260 -12.44 -20.59 5.17
N ARG A 261 -12.85 -19.33 5.36
CA ARG A 261 -12.28 -18.44 6.40
C ARG A 261 -12.60 -18.85 7.83
N ARG A 262 -13.72 -19.51 8.06
CA ARG A 262 -14.13 -19.96 9.41
C ARG A 262 -13.46 -21.27 9.81
N LEU A 263 -12.98 -22.03 8.83
CA LEU A 263 -12.29 -23.31 9.01
C LEU A 263 -10.75 -23.15 9.14
N LEU A 264 -10.23 -21.94 8.92
CA LEU A 264 -8.81 -21.57 9.00
C LEU A 264 -8.59 -20.65 10.21
#